data_AF-A0A829H2W9-F1
#
_entry.id   AF-A0A829H2W9-F1
#
_cell.length_a   1.000
_cell.length_b   1.000
_cell.length_c   1.000
_cell.angle_alpha   90.00
_cell.angle_beta   90.00
_cell.angle_gamma   90.00
#
_symmetry.space_group_name_H-M   'P 1'
#
loop_
_entity.id
_entity.type
_entity.pdbx_description
1 polymer ?
#
loop_
_entity_poly.entity_id
_entity_poly.type
_entity_poly.pdbx_seq_one_letter_code
_entity_poly.pdbx_strand_id
1 'polypeptide(L)'
;MNLQDFRTRADVFLVGGIQEKFIEMTTKYNEGNYGDAVAMAKTLVESTCAYVYHAVTNKEIEEDKGHVQVTGNYTIGMYAAVRETLRLFAAQLPNFEQTEKIATTTCDLVQSIADLRNSAAAAHGGRKRSIPPAKLEALLAIEISEDLAATLLLMLHKYQYPDDFNVIGSLIDKTDDMESYVDVNDSGRYVVDSPQFNIGYTVIRSIIQSVDYEVKKLPVNQNVDAEHIKDIVMDYLPKDAKFEGMESDQMYKFYSEVHDTHYSAIFTDLNPGMILRISSFDETLYNA
;
A
#
# COMPACT_ATOMS: atom_id res chain seq x y z
N MET A 1 -20.40 13.52 -20.92
CA MET A 1 -19.67 12.33 -20.47
C MET A 1 -18.59 12.85 -19.53
N ASN A 2 -18.81 12.76 -18.22
CA ASN A 2 -17.76 13.06 -17.24
C ASN A 2 -16.79 11.87 -17.29
N LEU A 3 -15.70 12.02 -18.05
CA LEU A 3 -14.56 11.13 -17.94
C LEU A 3 -13.96 11.43 -16.57
N GLN A 4 -14.19 10.55 -15.61
CA GLN A 4 -13.50 10.59 -14.33
C GLN A 4 -12.01 10.43 -14.65
N ASP A 5 -11.19 11.38 -14.23
CA ASP A 5 -9.74 11.30 -14.39
C ASP A 5 -9.26 10.09 -13.58
N PHE A 6 -8.69 9.09 -14.26
CA PHE A 6 -8.21 7.86 -13.62
C PHE A 6 -6.82 8.05 -13.02
N ARG A 7 -6.17 9.20 -13.27
CA ARG A 7 -4.84 9.49 -12.77
C ARG A 7 -4.92 9.96 -11.33
N THR A 8 -4.24 9.24 -10.46
CA THR A 8 -3.91 9.72 -9.12
C THR A 8 -2.56 10.41 -9.21
N ARG A 9 -2.46 11.65 -8.76
CA ARG A 9 -1.18 12.36 -8.67
C ARG A 9 -0.44 11.98 -7.39
N ALA A 10 0.88 12.07 -7.41
CA ALA A 10 1.71 11.73 -6.23
C ALA A 10 1.47 12.67 -5.04
N ASP A 11 1.08 13.93 -5.30
CA ASP A 11 0.87 14.95 -4.26
C ASP A 11 -0.42 14.76 -3.43
N VAL A 12 -1.33 13.89 -3.89
CA VAL A 12 -2.55 13.50 -3.17
C VAL A 12 -2.21 12.68 -1.92
N PHE A 13 -1.10 11.94 -1.94
CA PHE A 13 -0.62 11.23 -0.77
C PHE A 13 0.07 12.21 0.17
N LEU A 14 -0.43 12.32 1.41
CA LEU A 14 0.04 13.27 2.42
C LEU A 14 1.39 12.84 3.05
N VAL A 15 2.40 12.64 2.21
CA VAL A 15 3.75 12.24 2.59
C VAL A 15 4.67 13.45 2.43
N GLY A 16 5.06 14.06 3.55
CA GLY A 16 5.79 15.34 3.56
C GLY A 16 7.02 15.37 2.66
N GLY A 17 7.88 14.36 2.73
CA GLY A 17 9.09 14.29 1.91
C GLY A 17 8.82 14.19 0.40
N ILE A 18 7.71 13.56 -0.01
CA ILE A 18 7.33 13.43 -1.42
C ILE A 18 6.70 14.74 -1.92
N GLN A 19 5.83 15.35 -1.11
CA GLN A 19 5.19 16.63 -1.42
C GLN A 19 6.22 17.76 -1.57
N GLU A 20 7.23 17.80 -0.70
CA GLU A 20 8.35 18.75 -0.81
C GLU A 20 9.06 18.61 -2.17
N LYS A 21 9.38 17.39 -2.59
CA LYS A 21 10.05 17.15 -3.88
C LYS A 21 9.17 17.49 -5.07
N PHE A 22 7.88 17.20 -4.99
CA PHE A 22 6.91 17.60 -6.02
C PHE A 22 6.83 19.13 -6.17
N ILE A 23 6.77 19.86 -5.05
CA ILE A 23 6.74 21.33 -5.03
C ILE A 23 8.04 21.92 -5.57
N GLU A 24 9.20 21.41 -5.14
CA GLU A 24 10.51 21.84 -5.62
C GLU A 24 10.64 21.63 -7.14
N MET A 25 10.28 20.44 -7.62
CA MET A 25 10.28 20.09 -9.05
C MET A 25 9.43 21.07 -9.88
N THR A 26 8.18 21.29 -9.45
CA THR A 26 7.23 22.18 -10.14
C THR A 26 7.73 23.63 -10.16
N THR A 27 8.30 24.09 -9.03
CA THR A 27 8.88 25.43 -8.92
C THR A 27 10.02 25.61 -9.91
N LYS A 28 10.98 24.67 -9.94
CA LYS A 28 12.11 24.72 -10.87
C LYS A 28 11.68 24.70 -12.33
N TYR A 29 10.68 23.90 -12.68
CA TYR A 29 10.13 23.88 -14.02
C TYR A 29 9.55 25.24 -14.43
N ASN A 30 8.75 25.86 -13.57
CA ASN A 30 8.12 27.15 -13.83
C ASN A 30 9.11 28.32 -13.89
N GLU A 31 10.23 28.22 -13.17
CA GLU A 31 11.35 29.18 -13.26
C GLU A 31 12.22 29.01 -14.52
N GLY A 32 11.98 27.97 -15.33
CA GLY A 32 12.81 27.64 -16.49
C GLY A 32 14.12 26.92 -16.15
N ASN A 33 14.29 26.49 -14.90
CA ASN A 33 15.43 25.73 -14.40
C ASN A 33 15.26 24.23 -14.70
N TYR A 34 15.13 23.89 -15.99
CA TYR A 34 14.73 22.55 -16.45
C TYR A 34 15.69 21.43 -16.03
N GLY A 35 17.00 21.69 -15.97
CA GLY A 35 17.97 20.69 -15.51
C GLY A 35 17.82 20.35 -14.02
N ASP A 36 17.42 21.32 -13.20
CA ASP A 36 17.14 21.10 -11.78
C ASP A 36 15.78 20.44 -11.59
N ALA A 37 14.78 20.79 -12.41
CA ALA A 37 13.47 20.15 -12.40
C ALA A 37 13.57 18.64 -12.69
N VAL A 38 14.37 18.25 -13.69
CA VAL A 38 14.65 16.82 -13.99
C VAL A 38 15.40 16.14 -12.85
N ALA A 39 16.34 16.82 -12.20
CA ALA A 39 17.02 16.25 -11.03
C ALA A 39 16.04 16.00 -9.88
N MET A 40 15.10 16.92 -9.64
CA MET A 40 14.05 16.73 -8.64
C MET A 40 13.05 15.64 -9.02
N ALA A 41 12.76 15.46 -10.31
CA ALA A 41 11.92 14.35 -10.80
C ALA A 41 12.55 12.98 -10.50
N LYS A 42 13.89 12.87 -10.60
CA LYS A 42 14.61 11.67 -10.15
C LYS A 42 14.51 11.49 -8.64
N THR A 43 14.78 12.53 -7.87
CA THR A 43 14.73 12.47 -6.40
C THR A 43 13.31 12.15 -5.90
N LEU A 44 12.26 12.60 -6.58
CA LEU A 44 10.87 12.25 -6.26
C LEU A 44 10.68 10.72 -6.28
N VAL A 45 11.17 10.03 -7.31
CA VAL A 45 11.09 8.57 -7.44
C VAL A 45 11.91 7.89 -6.33
N GLU A 46 13.14 8.34 -6.09
CA GLU A 46 14.02 7.80 -5.04
C GLU A 46 13.40 7.94 -3.64
N SER A 47 12.92 9.14 -3.28
CA SER A 47 12.23 9.41 -2.02
C SER A 47 10.94 8.60 -1.87
N THR A 48 10.22 8.39 -2.97
CA THR A 48 9.03 7.53 -2.96
C THR A 48 9.40 6.08 -2.67
N CYS A 49 10.44 5.55 -3.32
CA CYS A 49 10.92 4.18 -3.07
C CYS A 49 11.35 3.99 -1.62
N ALA A 50 12.12 4.94 -1.07
CA ALA A 50 12.57 4.90 0.32
C ALA A 50 11.37 4.91 1.29
N TYR A 51 10.43 5.83 1.11
CA TYR A 51 9.22 5.91 1.93
C TYR A 51 8.39 4.63 1.88
N VAL A 52 8.11 4.12 0.67
CA VAL A 52 7.29 2.92 0.48
C VAL A 52 7.97 1.70 1.09
N TYR A 53 9.28 1.56 0.88
CA TYR A 53 10.04 0.45 1.44
C TYR A 53 10.04 0.46 2.96
N HIS A 54 10.28 1.64 3.56
CA HIS A 54 10.22 1.82 5.00
C HIS A 54 8.82 1.53 5.56
N ALA A 55 7.76 2.01 4.89
CA ALA A 55 6.39 1.80 5.34
C ALA A 55 5.99 0.32 5.40
N VAL A 56 6.54 -0.53 4.52
CA VAL A 56 6.24 -1.97 4.49
C VAL A 56 7.19 -2.76 5.40
N THR A 57 8.48 -2.42 5.42
CA THR A 57 9.52 -3.27 6.04
C THR A 57 10.06 -2.74 7.37
N ASN A 58 9.75 -1.49 7.72
CA ASN A 58 10.32 -0.73 8.83
C ASN A 58 11.86 -0.62 8.77
N LYS A 59 12.42 -0.62 7.55
CA LYS A 59 13.86 -0.50 7.29
C LYS A 59 14.12 0.54 6.20
N GLU A 60 15.31 1.11 6.23
CA GLU A 60 15.82 1.94 5.13
C GLU A 60 16.32 1.06 3.99
N ILE A 61 15.87 1.36 2.76
CA ILE A 61 16.18 0.54 1.58
C ILE A 61 17.67 0.57 1.23
N GLU A 62 18.34 1.71 1.46
CA GLU A 62 19.78 1.87 1.27
C GLU A 62 20.58 0.93 2.18
N GLU A 63 20.12 0.74 3.41
CA GLU A 63 20.79 -0.10 4.40
C GLU A 63 20.51 -1.59 4.16
N ASP A 64 19.28 -1.94 3.81
CA ASP A 64 18.85 -3.33 3.66
C ASP A 64 19.22 -3.93 2.29
N LYS A 65 19.22 -3.12 1.22
CA LYS A 65 19.42 -3.59 -0.17
C LYS A 65 20.53 -2.86 -0.93
N GLY A 66 21.01 -1.74 -0.39
CA GLY A 66 22.06 -0.94 -1.03
C GLY A 66 23.47 -1.46 -0.74
N HIS A 67 24.44 -0.56 -0.92
CA HIS A 67 25.85 -0.84 -0.70
C HIS A 67 26.51 0.28 0.12
N VAL A 68 27.47 -0.11 0.96
CA VAL A 68 28.28 0.80 1.76
C VAL A 68 29.33 1.46 0.87
N GLN A 69 29.35 2.78 0.84
CA GLN A 69 30.40 3.57 0.21
C GLN A 69 31.66 3.57 1.09
N VAL A 70 32.81 3.92 0.50
CA VAL A 70 34.09 4.06 1.22
C VAL A 70 34.01 5.06 2.39
N THR A 71 33.10 6.03 2.30
CA THR A 71 32.81 7.03 3.34
C THR A 71 32.01 6.48 4.52
N GLY A 72 31.51 5.24 4.45
CA GLY A 72 30.64 4.61 5.45
C GLY A 72 29.15 4.86 5.22
N ASN A 73 28.76 5.65 4.22
CA ASN A 73 27.36 5.92 3.91
C ASN A 73 26.75 4.82 3.04
N TYR A 74 25.49 4.48 3.26
CA TYR A 74 24.74 3.56 2.42
C TYR A 74 24.15 4.29 1.21
N THR A 75 24.14 3.63 0.05
CA THR A 75 23.49 4.14 -1.15
C THR A 75 22.86 3.02 -1.97
N ILE A 76 21.78 3.34 -2.66
CA ILE A 76 21.15 2.50 -3.68
C ILE A 76 20.88 3.35 -4.94
N GLY A 77 21.04 2.76 -6.12
CA GLY A 77 20.67 3.44 -7.37
C GLY A 77 19.17 3.36 -7.62
N MET A 78 18.58 4.38 -8.24
CA MET A 78 17.14 4.46 -8.57
C MET A 78 16.59 3.16 -9.20
N TYR A 79 17.31 2.56 -10.15
CA TYR A 79 16.92 1.29 -10.77
C TYR A 79 16.73 0.18 -9.74
N ALA A 80 17.70 0.00 -8.84
CA ALA A 80 17.63 -1.02 -7.81
C ALA A 80 16.56 -0.68 -6.78
N ALA A 81 16.43 0.59 -6.39
CA ALA A 81 15.38 1.05 -5.48
C ALA A 81 13.98 0.72 -6.00
N VAL A 82 13.64 1.15 -7.23
CA VAL A 82 12.34 0.88 -7.84
C VAL A 82 12.06 -0.62 -7.94
N ARG A 83 13.08 -1.41 -8.31
CA ARG A 83 12.95 -2.86 -8.42
C ARG A 83 12.66 -3.52 -7.08
N GLU A 84 13.44 -3.20 -6.04
CA GLU A 84 13.23 -3.79 -4.71
C GLU A 84 11.91 -3.31 -4.08
N THR A 85 11.51 -2.05 -4.31
CA THR A 85 10.21 -1.54 -3.88
C THR A 85 9.05 -2.28 -4.59
N LEU A 86 9.13 -2.49 -5.91
CA LEU A 86 8.09 -3.22 -6.64
C LEU A 86 7.93 -4.66 -6.17
N ARG A 87 9.01 -5.32 -5.77
CA ARG A 87 8.98 -6.70 -5.28
C ARG A 87 8.13 -6.87 -4.02
N LEU A 88 8.00 -5.82 -3.20
CA LEU A 88 7.11 -5.82 -2.04
C LEU A 88 5.65 -6.06 -2.45
N PHE A 89 5.28 -5.70 -3.67
CA PHE A 89 3.91 -5.81 -4.19
C PHE A 89 3.77 -6.90 -5.26
N ALA A 90 4.72 -7.85 -5.35
CA ALA A 90 4.69 -8.88 -6.38
C ALA A 90 3.39 -9.70 -6.35
N ALA A 91 2.85 -9.98 -5.15
CA ALA A 91 1.58 -10.69 -4.97
C ALA A 91 0.36 -9.93 -5.54
N GLN A 92 0.42 -8.60 -5.60
CA GLN A 92 -0.62 -7.76 -6.20
C GLN A 92 -0.55 -7.68 -7.73
N LEU A 93 0.53 -8.20 -8.32
CA LEU A 93 0.88 -7.99 -9.72
C LEU A 93 0.93 -9.33 -10.46
N PRO A 94 -0.21 -9.81 -11.02
CA PRO A 94 -0.27 -11.07 -11.76
C PRO A 94 0.73 -11.18 -12.93
N ASN A 95 1.20 -10.05 -13.46
CA ASN A 95 2.18 -9.96 -14.55
C ASN A 95 3.48 -9.28 -14.08
N PHE A 96 3.96 -9.65 -12.89
CA PHE A 96 5.07 -8.98 -12.20
C PHE A 96 6.31 -8.77 -13.09
N GLU A 97 6.74 -9.79 -13.84
CA GLU A 97 7.93 -9.71 -14.71
C GLU A 97 7.81 -8.58 -15.75
N GLN A 98 6.64 -8.45 -16.39
CA GLN A 98 6.39 -7.40 -17.36
C GLN A 98 6.29 -6.03 -16.68
N THR A 99 5.68 -5.95 -15.50
CA THR A 99 5.60 -4.72 -14.71
C THR A 99 6.98 -4.23 -14.25
N GLU A 100 7.83 -5.13 -13.73
CA GLU A 100 9.22 -4.84 -13.36
C GLU A 100 10.00 -4.30 -14.57
N LYS A 101 9.81 -4.91 -15.75
CA LYS A 101 10.42 -4.43 -17.01
C LYS A 101 9.93 -3.03 -17.42
N ILE A 102 8.64 -2.75 -17.29
CA ILE A 102 8.07 -1.42 -17.60
C ILE A 102 8.66 -0.37 -16.67
N ALA A 103 8.70 -0.63 -15.36
CA ALA A 103 9.20 0.32 -14.38
C ALA A 103 10.71 0.56 -14.50
N THR A 104 11.49 -0.48 -14.80
CA THR A 104 12.92 -0.35 -15.06
C THR A 104 13.21 0.41 -16.36
N THR A 105 12.45 0.15 -17.44
CA THR A 105 12.53 0.95 -18.68
C THR A 105 12.17 2.41 -18.41
N THR A 106 11.20 2.65 -17.53
CA THR A 106 10.80 3.99 -17.11
C THR A 106 11.95 4.71 -16.40
N CYS A 107 12.66 4.02 -15.51
CA CYS A 107 13.88 4.52 -14.88
C CYS A 107 14.95 4.91 -15.90
N ASP A 108 15.16 4.08 -16.93
CA ASP A 108 16.14 4.35 -17.99
C ASP A 108 15.78 5.61 -18.79
N LEU A 109 14.49 5.86 -19.04
CA LEU A 109 14.02 7.09 -19.70
C LEU A 109 14.31 8.33 -18.83
N VAL A 110 13.96 8.29 -17.54
CA VAL A 110 14.25 9.39 -16.61
C VAL A 110 15.75 9.65 -16.52
N GLN A 111 16.56 8.59 -16.38
CA GLN A 111 18.01 8.70 -16.30
C GLN A 111 18.62 9.23 -17.60
N SER A 112 18.13 8.80 -18.76
CA SER A 112 18.58 9.31 -20.07
C SER A 112 18.32 10.81 -20.22
N ILE A 113 17.16 11.30 -19.75
CA ILE A 113 16.84 12.73 -19.76
C ILE A 113 17.71 13.49 -18.75
N ALA A 114 17.96 12.92 -17.56
CA ALA A 114 18.89 13.50 -16.58
C ALA A 114 20.31 13.58 -17.14
N ASP A 115 20.74 12.60 -17.93
CA ASP A 115 22.06 12.59 -18.56
C ASP A 115 22.18 13.57 -19.74
N LEU A 116 21.09 14.13 -20.27
CA LEU A 116 21.18 15.31 -21.15
C LEU A 116 21.85 16.49 -20.42
N ARG A 117 21.66 16.61 -19.10
CA ARG A 117 22.39 17.58 -18.25
C ARG A 117 23.89 17.29 -18.21
N ASN A 118 24.27 16.02 -18.17
CA ASN A 118 25.64 15.56 -17.94
C ASN A 118 26.46 15.39 -19.24
N SER A 119 25.81 15.06 -20.35
CA SER A 119 26.41 14.96 -21.70
C SER A 119 26.94 16.29 -22.22
N ALA A 120 26.63 17.36 -21.51
CA ALA A 120 27.21 18.67 -21.66
C ALA A 120 27.79 19.16 -20.31
N ALA A 121 29.00 18.67 -19.99
CA ALA A 121 30.00 19.25 -19.07
C ALA A 121 29.52 20.00 -17.80
N ALA A 122 29.52 19.30 -16.66
CA ALA A 122 29.70 19.93 -15.34
C ALA A 122 30.63 19.13 -14.41
N ALA A 123 30.74 17.81 -14.56
CA ALA A 123 31.54 16.95 -13.65
C ALA A 123 33.04 16.83 -14.02
N HIS A 124 33.43 17.24 -15.23
CA HIS A 124 34.83 17.34 -15.65
C HIS A 124 35.01 18.71 -16.28
N GLY A 125 35.85 19.57 -15.69
CA GLY A 125 36.06 20.98 -16.08
C GLY A 125 36.15 21.20 -17.59
N GLY A 126 34.99 21.41 -18.23
CA GLY A 126 34.82 21.23 -19.65
C GLY A 126 34.85 22.55 -20.39
N ARG A 127 35.66 22.62 -21.45
CA ARG A 127 35.71 23.73 -22.43
C ARG A 127 34.39 23.96 -23.18
N LYS A 128 33.40 23.05 -23.07
CA LYS A 128 32.11 23.11 -23.79
C LYS A 128 30.99 23.47 -22.80
N ARG A 129 30.07 24.34 -23.23
CA ARG A 129 28.92 24.80 -22.44
C ARG A 129 27.93 23.65 -22.21
N SER A 130 27.41 23.53 -20.99
CA SER A 130 26.29 22.65 -20.69
C SER A 130 25.06 23.04 -21.51
N ILE A 131 24.40 22.06 -22.12
CA ILE A 131 23.13 22.20 -22.82
C ILE A 131 22.08 21.61 -21.86
N PRO A 132 21.33 22.45 -21.14
CA PRO A 132 20.25 21.95 -20.30
C PRO A 132 19.15 21.34 -21.17
N PRO A 133 18.34 20.43 -20.61
CA PRO A 133 17.18 19.90 -21.31
C PRO A 133 16.21 21.02 -21.70
N ALA A 134 15.58 20.87 -22.86
CA ALA A 134 14.51 21.74 -23.32
C ALA A 134 13.26 21.57 -22.43
N LYS A 135 12.38 22.58 -22.47
CA LYS A 135 11.12 22.58 -21.71
C LYS A 135 10.29 21.29 -21.89
N LEU A 136 10.20 20.78 -23.11
CA LEU A 136 9.43 19.56 -23.42
C LEU A 136 10.12 18.29 -22.94
N GLU A 137 11.46 18.24 -22.99
CA GLU A 137 12.23 17.11 -22.48
C GLU A 137 12.11 17.02 -20.96
N ALA A 138 12.18 18.16 -20.28
CA ALA A 138 11.97 18.22 -18.84
C ALA A 138 10.53 17.87 -18.44
N LEU A 139 9.53 18.34 -19.21
CA LEU A 139 8.14 17.96 -18.96
C LEU A 139 7.94 16.45 -19.09
N LEU A 140 8.52 15.83 -20.11
CA LEU A 140 8.45 14.38 -20.31
C LEU A 140 9.01 13.62 -19.10
N ALA A 141 10.18 14.01 -18.59
CA ALA A 141 10.76 13.38 -17.40
C ALA A 141 9.89 13.56 -16.16
N ILE A 142 9.34 14.75 -15.95
CA ILE A 142 8.49 15.08 -14.80
C ILE A 142 7.24 14.21 -14.79
N GLU A 143 6.50 14.16 -15.89
CA GLU A 143 5.25 13.39 -15.99
C GLU A 143 5.50 11.90 -15.76
N ILE A 144 6.57 11.36 -16.36
CA ILE A 144 6.94 9.95 -16.20
C ILE A 144 7.32 9.63 -14.74
N SER A 145 8.12 10.50 -14.10
CA SER A 145 8.51 10.33 -12.70
C SER A 145 7.32 10.43 -11.75
N GLU A 146 6.41 11.38 -11.99
CA GLU A 146 5.20 11.57 -11.19
C GLU A 146 4.28 10.35 -11.30
N ASP A 147 4.01 9.87 -12.52
CA ASP A 147 3.17 8.69 -12.75
C ASP A 147 3.75 7.44 -12.07
N LEU A 148 5.08 7.25 -12.13
CA LEU A 148 5.75 6.15 -11.43
C LEU A 148 5.63 6.29 -9.91
N ALA A 149 5.92 7.47 -9.36
CA ALA A 149 5.82 7.73 -7.93
C ALA A 149 4.38 7.52 -7.41
N ALA A 150 3.39 8.07 -8.12
CA ALA A 150 1.98 7.91 -7.77
C ALA A 150 1.53 6.45 -7.85
N THR A 151 2.00 5.72 -8.85
CA THR A 151 1.72 4.28 -8.98
C THR A 151 2.27 3.49 -7.80
N LEU A 152 3.51 3.74 -7.38
CA LEU A 152 4.11 3.08 -6.22
C LEU A 152 3.37 3.40 -4.91
N LEU A 153 2.95 4.66 -4.73
CA LEU A 153 2.15 5.08 -3.57
C LEU A 153 0.75 4.46 -3.58
N LEU A 154 0.14 4.33 -4.75
CA LEU A 154 -1.15 3.65 -4.89
C LEU A 154 -1.03 2.15 -4.57
N MET A 155 0.06 1.50 -4.99
CA MET A 155 0.35 0.11 -4.60
C MET A 155 0.52 -0.02 -3.09
N LEU A 156 1.25 0.90 -2.44
CA LEU A 156 1.36 0.93 -0.97
C LEU A 156 -0.02 1.11 -0.32
N HIS A 157 -0.83 2.04 -0.82
CA HIS A 157 -2.16 2.27 -0.27
C HIS A 157 -3.04 1.02 -0.34
N LYS A 158 -3.05 0.34 -1.50
CA LYS A 158 -3.78 -0.93 -1.69
C LYS A 158 -3.19 -2.09 -0.90
N TYR A 159 -1.87 -2.10 -0.68
CA TYR A 159 -1.22 -3.05 0.22
C TYR A 159 -1.72 -2.87 1.66
N GLN A 160 -1.82 -1.63 2.13
CA GLN A 160 -2.24 -1.31 3.50
C GLN A 160 -3.74 -1.46 3.73
N TYR A 161 -4.54 -1.14 2.70
CA TYR A 161 -6.00 -1.09 2.80
C TYR A 161 -6.61 -1.89 1.64
N PRO A 162 -7.23 -3.04 1.92
CA PRO A 162 -7.99 -3.79 0.92
C PRO A 162 -9.08 -2.92 0.28
N ASP A 163 -9.24 -3.01 -1.03
CA ASP A 163 -10.33 -2.38 -1.79
C ASP A 163 -11.69 -3.11 -1.60
N ASP A 164 -11.67 -4.25 -0.91
CA ASP A 164 -12.85 -5.07 -0.65
C ASP A 164 -13.79 -4.39 0.37
N PHE A 165 -15.09 -4.56 0.16
CA PHE A 165 -16.12 -3.87 0.93
C PHE A 165 -16.23 -4.42 2.35
N ASN A 166 -15.95 -3.57 3.34
CA ASN A 166 -16.13 -3.86 4.77
C ASN A 166 -15.46 -5.16 5.26
N VAL A 167 -14.27 -5.46 4.73
CA VAL A 167 -13.40 -6.55 5.22
C VAL A 167 -12.41 -6.02 6.26
N ILE A 168 -11.80 -6.93 7.03
CA ILE A 168 -10.76 -6.55 8.00
C ILE A 168 -9.58 -5.87 7.29
N GLY A 169 -9.14 -4.73 7.83
CA GLY A 169 -8.10 -3.88 7.27
C GLY A 169 -8.60 -2.82 6.28
N SER A 170 -9.82 -2.93 5.78
CA SER A 170 -10.41 -1.92 4.88
C SER A 170 -10.95 -0.72 5.66
N LEU A 171 -11.16 0.40 4.94
CA LEU A 171 -11.93 1.53 5.46
C LEU A 171 -13.41 1.12 5.57
N ILE A 172 -14.04 1.45 6.70
CA ILE A 172 -15.47 1.22 6.88
C ILE A 172 -16.27 2.07 5.89
N ASP A 173 -17.05 1.40 5.03
CA ASP A 173 -18.04 2.01 4.17
C ASP A 173 -19.43 1.84 4.80
N LYS A 174 -19.92 2.93 5.39
CA LYS A 174 -21.15 2.93 6.16
C LYS A 174 -22.37 2.82 5.23
N THR A 175 -23.16 1.76 5.43
CA THR A 175 -24.46 1.58 4.78
C THR A 175 -25.61 2.13 5.64
N ASP A 176 -26.78 2.32 5.02
CA ASP A 176 -27.97 2.89 5.69
C ASP A 176 -28.49 2.03 6.86
N ASP A 177 -28.21 0.73 6.84
CA ASP A 177 -28.58 -0.25 7.87
C ASP A 177 -27.55 -0.38 9.01
N MET A 178 -26.45 0.39 8.96
CA MET A 178 -25.43 0.42 10.02
C MET A 178 -25.72 1.49 11.07
N GLU A 179 -25.98 1.03 12.30
CA GLU A 179 -25.95 1.88 13.47
C GLU A 179 -24.50 2.17 13.89
N SER A 180 -24.22 3.41 14.29
CA SER A 180 -22.87 3.89 14.56
C SER A 180 -22.73 4.31 16.02
N TYR A 181 -21.80 3.67 16.71
CA TYR A 181 -21.43 3.91 18.10
C TYR A 181 -19.98 4.38 18.13
N VAL A 182 -19.74 5.61 17.69
CA VAL A 182 -18.39 6.19 17.60
C VAL A 182 -18.07 6.97 18.87
N ASP A 183 -16.94 6.68 19.48
CA ASP A 183 -16.41 7.43 20.61
C ASP A 183 -15.55 8.62 20.14
N VAL A 184 -15.26 9.55 21.03
CA VAL A 184 -14.57 10.83 20.75
C VAL A 184 -13.16 10.63 20.16
N ASN A 185 -12.57 9.45 20.32
CA ASN A 185 -11.20 9.12 19.93
C ASN A 185 -11.07 8.40 18.57
N ASP A 186 -12.09 8.48 17.70
CA ASP A 186 -12.09 7.84 16.37
C ASP A 186 -11.97 6.30 16.42
N SER A 187 -12.23 5.74 17.61
CA SER A 187 -12.56 4.34 17.83
C SER A 187 -14.07 4.23 17.86
N GLY A 188 -14.64 3.30 17.10
CA GLY A 188 -16.08 3.16 17.00
C GLY A 188 -16.52 1.74 16.74
N ARG A 189 -17.81 1.50 16.95
CA ARG A 189 -18.46 0.26 16.58
C ARG A 189 -19.59 0.55 15.60
N TYR A 190 -19.60 -0.14 14.47
CA TYR A 190 -20.74 -0.17 13.56
C TYR A 190 -21.49 -1.48 13.74
N VAL A 191 -22.81 -1.44 13.78
CA VAL A 191 -23.64 -2.61 14.03
C VAL A 191 -24.74 -2.71 12.97
N VAL A 192 -24.82 -3.87 12.33
CA VAL A 192 -25.96 -4.28 11.52
C VAL A 192 -26.76 -5.29 12.34
N ASP A 193 -27.99 -4.92 12.71
CA ASP A 193 -28.85 -5.79 13.52
C ASP A 193 -30.01 -6.37 12.71
N SER A 194 -30.10 -7.69 12.70
CA SER A 194 -31.15 -8.46 12.05
C SER A 194 -31.85 -9.39 13.06
N PRO A 195 -33.10 -9.82 12.81
CA PRO A 195 -33.76 -10.83 13.64
C PRO A 195 -33.00 -12.17 13.73
N GLN A 196 -32.15 -12.48 12.75
CA GLN A 196 -31.44 -13.76 12.64
C GLN A 196 -29.96 -13.66 13.04
N PHE A 197 -29.33 -12.52 12.78
CA PHE A 197 -27.91 -12.30 13.01
C PHE A 197 -27.62 -10.88 13.48
N ASN A 198 -26.43 -10.66 14.05
CA ASN A 198 -25.86 -9.34 14.33
C ASN A 198 -24.43 -9.31 13.78
N ILE A 199 -24.04 -8.20 13.15
CA ILE A 199 -22.68 -7.98 12.66
C ILE A 199 -22.14 -6.73 13.35
N GLY A 200 -21.06 -6.87 14.11
CA GLY A 200 -20.38 -5.76 14.77
C GLY A 200 -19.00 -5.52 14.19
N TYR A 201 -18.77 -4.35 13.60
CA TYR A 201 -17.46 -3.91 13.11
C TYR A 201 -16.80 -3.03 14.17
N THR A 202 -15.63 -3.44 14.67
CA THR A 202 -14.80 -2.58 15.51
C THR A 202 -13.81 -1.84 14.63
N VAL A 203 -13.80 -0.51 14.70
CA VAL A 203 -12.93 0.33 13.90
C VAL A 203 -12.01 1.20 14.76
N ILE A 204 -10.82 1.46 14.25
CA ILE A 204 -9.88 2.47 14.77
C ILE A 204 -9.45 3.32 13.59
N ARG A 205 -9.63 4.65 13.68
CA ARG A 205 -9.33 5.59 12.58
C ARG A 205 -10.01 5.19 11.28
N SER A 206 -11.28 4.81 11.36
CA SER A 206 -12.09 4.30 10.26
C SER A 206 -11.62 2.99 9.61
N ILE A 207 -10.59 2.32 10.13
CA ILE A 207 -10.10 1.04 9.62
C ILE A 207 -10.69 -0.11 10.45
N ILE A 208 -11.28 -1.10 9.80
CA ILE A 208 -11.87 -2.28 10.44
C ILE A 208 -10.77 -3.14 11.05
N GLN A 209 -10.81 -3.29 12.38
CA GLN A 209 -9.86 -4.10 13.15
C GLN A 209 -10.40 -5.51 13.41
N SER A 210 -11.72 -5.61 13.63
CA SER A 210 -12.38 -6.89 13.87
C SER A 210 -13.85 -6.85 13.49
N VAL A 211 -14.38 -8.04 13.21
CA VAL A 211 -15.80 -8.28 12.94
C VAL A 211 -16.31 -9.37 13.88
N ASP A 212 -17.38 -9.07 14.62
CA ASP A 212 -18.12 -10.03 15.42
C ASP A 212 -19.41 -10.39 14.65
N TYR A 213 -19.52 -11.62 14.18
CA TYR A 213 -20.72 -12.16 13.52
C TYR A 213 -21.47 -13.11 14.46
N GLU A 214 -22.65 -12.71 14.92
CA GLU A 214 -23.49 -13.47 15.84
C GLU A 214 -24.70 -14.06 15.12
N VAL A 215 -24.96 -15.36 15.29
CA VAL A 215 -26.21 -16.02 14.89
C VAL A 215 -27.05 -16.24 16.14
N LYS A 216 -28.25 -15.62 16.20
CA LYS A 216 -29.03 -15.49 17.45
C LYS A 216 -29.87 -16.70 17.84
N LYS A 217 -30.29 -17.53 16.86
CA LYS A 217 -31.38 -18.52 17.07
C LYS A 217 -31.17 -19.89 16.45
N LEU A 218 -30.17 -20.06 15.59
CA LEU A 218 -29.88 -21.33 14.94
C LEU A 218 -28.68 -21.97 15.66
N PRO A 219 -28.82 -23.17 16.26
CA PRO A 219 -27.67 -23.89 16.78
C PRO A 219 -26.82 -24.35 15.59
N VAL A 220 -25.59 -23.85 15.52
CA VAL A 220 -24.59 -24.24 14.53
C VAL A 220 -23.55 -25.08 15.24
N ASN A 221 -23.30 -26.29 14.75
CA ASN A 221 -22.32 -27.21 15.32
C ASN A 221 -21.07 -27.22 14.45
N GLN A 222 -19.96 -26.74 15.00
CA GLN A 222 -18.71 -26.62 14.27
C GLN A 222 -18.21 -27.92 13.62
N ASN A 223 -18.46 -29.08 14.24
CA ASN A 223 -18.04 -30.38 13.69
C ASN A 223 -18.81 -30.78 12.43
N VAL A 224 -19.99 -30.18 12.22
CA VAL A 224 -20.88 -30.45 11.08
C VAL A 224 -20.83 -29.31 10.06
N ASP A 225 -20.73 -28.07 10.55
CA ASP A 225 -20.94 -26.85 9.78
C ASP A 225 -19.63 -26.10 9.45
N ALA A 226 -18.48 -26.78 9.55
CA ALA A 226 -17.17 -26.14 9.37
C ALA A 226 -16.99 -25.43 8.01
N GLU A 227 -17.54 -25.98 6.92
CA GLU A 227 -17.51 -25.31 5.60
C GLU A 227 -18.35 -24.03 5.61
N HIS A 228 -19.56 -24.09 6.15
CA HIS A 228 -20.43 -22.92 6.26
C HIS A 228 -19.82 -21.80 7.12
N ILE A 229 -19.16 -22.16 8.22
CA ILE A 229 -18.44 -21.20 9.07
C ILE A 229 -17.30 -20.54 8.28
N LYS A 230 -16.53 -21.32 7.50
CA LYS A 230 -15.46 -20.75 6.67
C LYS A 230 -16.00 -19.79 5.62
N ASP A 231 -17.10 -20.14 4.96
CA ASP A 231 -17.73 -19.28 3.96
C ASP A 231 -18.13 -17.92 4.58
N ILE A 232 -18.75 -17.94 5.78
CA ILE A 232 -19.07 -16.70 6.51
C ILE A 232 -17.81 -15.89 6.81
N VAL A 233 -16.74 -16.54 7.28
CA VAL A 233 -15.50 -15.83 7.63
C VAL A 233 -14.86 -15.18 6.40
N MET A 234 -14.86 -15.89 5.27
CA MET A 234 -14.28 -15.42 4.00
C MET A 234 -14.96 -14.15 3.47
N ASP A 235 -16.23 -13.90 3.81
CA ASP A 235 -16.94 -12.66 3.44
C ASP A 235 -16.36 -11.40 4.12
N TYR A 236 -15.59 -11.56 5.20
CA TYR A 236 -14.99 -10.46 5.98
C TYR A 236 -13.46 -10.40 5.88
N LEU A 237 -12.87 -11.19 4.99
CA LEU A 237 -11.44 -11.18 4.70
C LEU A 237 -11.18 -10.64 3.28
N PRO A 238 -9.98 -10.12 2.99
CA PRO A 238 -9.59 -9.78 1.63
C PRO A 238 -9.76 -10.98 0.68
N LYS A 239 -10.13 -10.71 -0.58
CA LYS A 239 -10.44 -11.77 -1.56
C LYS A 239 -9.31 -12.77 -1.81
N ASP A 240 -8.06 -12.37 -1.61
CA ASP A 240 -6.91 -13.24 -1.80
C ASP A 240 -6.59 -14.12 -0.58
N ALA A 241 -7.27 -13.89 0.56
CA ALA A 241 -7.06 -14.65 1.78
C ALA A 241 -7.36 -16.14 1.56
N LYS A 242 -6.54 -17.01 2.13
CA LYS A 242 -6.67 -18.46 2.02
C LYS A 242 -6.70 -19.10 3.40
N PHE A 243 -7.53 -20.13 3.55
CA PHE A 243 -7.57 -20.94 4.76
C PHE A 243 -6.28 -21.75 4.92
N GLU A 244 -5.60 -21.60 6.06
CA GLU A 244 -4.33 -22.29 6.35
C GLU A 244 -4.51 -23.51 7.25
N GLY A 245 -5.57 -23.54 8.07
CA GLY A 245 -5.80 -24.62 9.00
C GLY A 245 -6.54 -24.18 10.27
N MET A 246 -6.62 -25.09 11.22
CA MET A 246 -7.15 -24.82 12.56
C MET A 246 -6.04 -24.94 13.59
N GLU A 247 -5.96 -23.98 14.51
CA GLU A 247 -5.03 -24.02 15.65
C GLU A 247 -5.60 -24.82 16.82
N SER A 248 -6.92 -24.74 16.97
CA SER A 248 -7.69 -25.49 17.95
C SER A 248 -9.04 -25.82 17.36
N ASP A 249 -9.81 -26.64 18.07
CA ASP A 249 -11.17 -26.95 17.69
C ASP A 249 -12.04 -25.71 17.50
N GLN A 250 -11.68 -24.52 18.00
CA GLN A 250 -12.49 -23.29 17.92
C GLN A 250 -11.85 -22.17 17.11
N MET A 251 -10.65 -22.36 16.55
CA MET A 251 -9.88 -21.27 15.93
C MET A 251 -9.38 -21.62 14.53
N TYR A 252 -9.84 -20.86 13.55
CA TYR A 252 -9.45 -20.96 12.13
C TYR A 252 -8.38 -19.91 11.81
N LYS A 253 -7.37 -20.29 11.01
CA LYS A 253 -6.33 -19.39 10.51
C LYS A 253 -6.46 -19.17 9.00
N PHE A 254 -6.20 -17.94 8.59
CA PHE A 254 -6.17 -17.52 7.20
C PHE A 254 -4.98 -16.60 6.95
N TYR A 255 -4.53 -16.53 5.70
CA TYR A 255 -3.43 -15.65 5.30
C TYR A 255 -3.73 -14.99 3.95
N SER A 256 -3.49 -13.68 3.88
CA SER A 256 -3.47 -12.90 2.63
C SER A 256 -2.03 -12.70 2.21
N GLU A 257 -1.69 -13.17 1.01
CA GLU A 257 -0.37 -13.01 0.42
C GLU A 257 -0.18 -11.59 -0.14
N VAL A 258 -1.29 -10.94 -0.56
CA VAL A 258 -1.29 -9.57 -1.07
C VAL A 258 -1.00 -8.54 0.02
N HIS A 259 -1.58 -8.74 1.20
CA HIS A 259 -1.48 -7.83 2.34
C HIS A 259 -0.44 -8.28 3.37
N ASP A 260 0.20 -9.44 3.15
CA ASP A 260 1.10 -10.12 4.09
C ASP A 260 0.55 -10.16 5.52
N THR A 261 -0.73 -10.50 5.63
CA THR A 261 -1.47 -10.41 6.90
C THR A 261 -2.10 -11.74 7.23
N HIS A 262 -1.86 -12.21 8.46
CA HIS A 262 -2.55 -13.36 9.02
C HIS A 262 -3.85 -12.91 9.66
N TYR A 263 -4.88 -13.74 9.56
CA TYR A 263 -6.18 -13.53 10.18
C TYR A 263 -6.58 -14.75 10.98
N SER A 264 -7.42 -14.52 11.97
CA SER A 264 -8.02 -15.59 12.75
C SER A 264 -9.51 -15.38 12.91
N ALA A 265 -10.25 -16.50 12.98
CA ALA A 265 -11.64 -16.52 13.36
C ALA A 265 -11.84 -17.47 14.54
N ILE A 266 -12.39 -16.95 15.64
CA ILE A 266 -12.66 -17.69 16.88
C ILE A 266 -14.16 -17.94 16.96
N PHE A 267 -14.52 -19.22 17.04
CA PHE A 267 -15.89 -19.71 17.20
C PHE A 267 -16.24 -19.88 18.67
N THR A 268 -17.40 -19.35 19.06
CA THR A 268 -18.00 -19.53 20.39
C THR A 268 -19.44 -20.01 20.25
N ASP A 269 -19.75 -21.18 20.80
CA ASP A 269 -21.12 -21.71 20.88
C ASP A 269 -21.88 -21.04 22.04
N LEU A 270 -23.09 -20.54 21.77
CA LEU A 270 -23.95 -19.87 22.74
C LEU A 270 -25.16 -20.70 23.19
N ASN A 271 -25.48 -21.80 22.49
CA ASN A 271 -26.64 -22.68 22.70
C ASN A 271 -27.95 -21.99 23.19
N PRO A 272 -28.87 -21.58 22.28
CA PRO A 272 -28.76 -21.64 20.83
C PRO A 272 -27.96 -20.46 20.25
N GLY A 273 -27.25 -20.69 19.15
CA GLY A 273 -26.54 -19.65 18.42
C GLY A 273 -25.02 -19.82 18.44
N MET A 274 -24.33 -18.89 17.78
CA MET A 274 -22.88 -18.84 17.74
C MET A 274 -22.38 -17.40 17.61
N ILE A 275 -21.14 -17.15 18.02
CA ILE A 275 -20.39 -15.94 17.68
C ILE A 275 -19.12 -16.38 16.94
N LEU A 276 -18.84 -15.71 15.82
CA LEU A 276 -17.56 -15.73 15.14
C LEU A 276 -16.90 -14.37 15.33
N ARG A 277 -15.76 -14.35 16.03
CA ARG A 277 -14.91 -13.18 16.13
C ARG A 277 -13.78 -13.30 15.13
N ILE A 278 -13.74 -12.41 14.15
CA ILE A 278 -12.76 -12.38 13.07
C ILE A 278 -11.86 -11.14 13.27
N SER A 279 -10.55 -11.31 13.22
CA SER A 279 -9.59 -10.21 13.38
C SER A 279 -8.26 -10.54 12.70
N SER A 280 -7.49 -9.51 12.35
CA SER A 280 -6.08 -9.69 11.98
C SER A 280 -5.30 -10.20 13.19
N PHE A 281 -4.40 -11.15 12.95
CA PHE A 281 -3.49 -11.68 13.95
C PHE A 281 -2.25 -10.78 13.98
N ASP A 282 -1.97 -10.17 15.13
CA ASP A 282 -0.72 -9.42 15.31
C ASP A 282 0.25 -10.26 16.15
N GLU A 283 1.19 -10.95 15.48
CA GLU A 283 2.24 -11.72 16.15
C GLU A 283 3.11 -10.87 17.08
N THR A 284 3.20 -9.54 16.83
CA THR A 284 4.04 -8.65 17.64
C THR A 284 3.50 -8.48 19.07
N LEU A 285 2.21 -8.71 19.30
CA LEU A 285 1.59 -8.65 20.63
C LEU A 285 1.82 -9.92 21.47
N TYR A 286 2.25 -11.03 20.86
CA TYR A 286 2.48 -12.31 21.55
C TYR A 286 3.96 -12.67 21.75
N ASN A 287 4.87 -12.05 20.99
CA ASN A 287 6.32 -12.22 21.11
C ASN A 287 7.01 -11.11 21.93
N ALA A 288 6.26 -10.37 22.75
CA ALA A 288 6.77 -9.33 23.67
C ALA A 288 6.94 -9.84 25.11
#